data_AF-S9ZBJ7-F1
#
_entry.id   AF-S9ZBJ7-F1
#
_cell.length_a   1.000
_cell.length_b   1.000
_cell.length_c   1.000
_cell.angle_alpha   90.00
_cell.angle_beta   90.00
_cell.angle_gamma   90.00
#
_symmetry.space_group_name_H-M   'P 1'
#
loop_
_entity.id
_entity.type
_entity.pdbx_description
1 polymer ?
#
loop_
_entity_poly.entity_id
_entity_poly.type
_entity_poly.pdbx_seq_one_letter_code
_entity_poly.pdbx_strand_id
1 'polypeptide(L)'
;MSIARAFPMLVLTLGLQSVQAQQPLAPPAAAPATAPQTPAARPEWRDTDAYPFPALATTVADMQNLAHAMQLREFCANARVPDDFVRERLDRFGAMTGRTETCATLLDY
;
A
#
# COMPACT_ATOMS: atom_id res chain seq x y z
N MET A 1 44.03 -4.51 -12.46
CA MET A 1 44.19 -3.21 -11.78
C MET A 1 42.90 -2.91 -11.05
N SER A 2 42.95 -3.03 -9.73
CA SER A 2 41.86 -2.81 -8.79
C SER A 2 41.56 -1.32 -8.64
N ILE A 3 40.29 -0.93 -8.66
CA ILE A 3 39.87 0.37 -8.11
C ILE A 3 39.21 0.07 -6.77
N ALA A 4 39.95 0.44 -5.73
CA ALA A 4 39.64 0.19 -4.34
C ALA A 4 38.38 0.93 -3.91
N ARG A 5 37.53 0.20 -3.19
CA ARG A 5 36.47 0.71 -2.33
C ARG A 5 37.11 1.62 -1.28
N ALA A 6 36.77 2.91 -1.28
CA ALA A 6 37.08 3.82 -0.20
C ALA A 6 35.79 4.11 0.58
N PHE A 7 35.58 3.32 1.65
CA PHE A 7 34.59 3.55 2.69
C PHE A 7 35.33 4.30 3.82
N PRO A 8 35.12 5.62 4.03
CA PRO A 8 35.55 6.23 5.27
C PRO A 8 34.48 5.99 6.32
N MET A 9 34.82 5.03 7.17
CA MET A 9 34.32 4.81 8.52
C MET A 9 34.38 6.15 9.30
N LEU A 10 33.23 6.80 9.52
CA LEU A 10 33.14 7.92 10.46
C LEU A 10 32.79 7.36 11.84
N VAL A 11 33.77 7.51 12.72
CA VAL A 11 33.81 7.10 14.12
C VAL A 11 32.86 7.94 14.97
N LEU A 12 31.99 7.24 15.70
CA LEU A 12 31.70 7.40 17.12
C LEU A 12 31.65 8.84 17.69
N THR A 13 30.46 9.44 17.72
CA THR A 13 30.14 10.50 18.69
C THR A 13 29.14 9.97 19.72
N LEU A 14 29.70 9.49 20.84
CA LEU A 14 28.99 9.41 22.12
C LEU A 14 28.53 10.82 22.51
N GLY A 15 27.23 11.00 22.73
CA GLY A 15 26.72 12.26 23.25
C GLY A 15 25.27 12.20 23.75
N LEU A 16 25.13 12.20 25.07
CA LEU A 16 23.99 12.70 25.85
C LEU A 16 22.65 11.92 25.81
N GLN A 17 22.59 10.92 26.68
CA GLN A 17 21.62 10.82 27.80
C GLN A 17 20.35 11.69 27.65
N SER A 18 19.29 11.16 27.05
CA SER A 18 17.96 11.77 27.08
C SER A 18 17.24 11.35 28.35
N VAL A 19 17.14 12.25 29.33
CA VAL A 19 16.27 12.10 30.50
C VAL A 19 14.82 12.01 30.01
N GLN A 20 14.21 10.83 30.07
CA GLN A 20 12.78 10.67 29.82
C GLN A 20 12.01 11.22 31.02
N ALA A 21 11.57 12.47 30.93
CA ALA A 21 10.53 12.99 31.79
C ALA A 21 9.26 12.15 31.58
N GLN A 22 8.84 11.43 32.62
CA GLN A 22 7.59 10.68 32.63
C GLN A 22 6.42 11.66 32.52
N GLN A 23 5.90 11.86 31.31
CA GLN A 23 4.61 12.51 31.09
C GLN A 23 3.50 11.59 31.61
N PRO A 24 2.52 12.12 32.37
CA PRO A 24 1.32 11.38 32.70
C PRO A 24 0.59 10.96 31.42
N LEU A 25 0.23 9.68 31.34
CA LEU A 25 -0.55 9.11 30.25
C LEU A 25 -1.93 9.80 30.24
N ALA A 26 -2.13 10.75 29.31
CA ALA A 26 -3.44 11.27 29.03
C ALA A 26 -4.30 10.15 28.42
N PRO A 27 -5.58 10.02 28.80
CA PRO A 27 -6.47 9.01 28.22
C PRO A 27 -6.57 9.24 26.70
N PRO A 28 -6.71 8.17 25.89
CA PRO A 28 -6.81 8.29 24.44
C PRO A 28 -8.02 9.14 24.11
N ALA A 29 -7.77 10.29 23.46
CA ALA A 29 -8.83 11.07 22.85
C ALA A 29 -9.55 10.18 21.84
N ALA A 30 -10.87 10.06 21.99
CA ALA A 30 -11.70 9.34 21.04
C ALA A 30 -11.41 9.88 19.63
N ALA A 31 -10.97 9.00 18.73
CA ALA A 31 -10.72 9.36 17.34
C ALA A 31 -12.01 9.96 16.76
N PRO A 32 -11.94 11.13 16.10
CA PRO A 32 -13.11 11.73 15.49
C PRO A 32 -13.68 10.75 14.46
N ALA A 33 -14.98 10.47 14.58
CA ALA A 33 -15.71 9.66 13.62
C ALA A 33 -15.49 10.25 12.21
N THR A 34 -14.94 9.44 11.32
CA THR A 34 -14.73 9.83 9.92
C THR A 34 -16.11 10.08 9.29
N ALA A 35 -16.43 11.35 9.04
CA ALA A 35 -17.62 11.71 8.30
C ALA A 35 -17.57 11.08 6.89
N PRO A 36 -18.71 10.66 6.31
CA PRO A 36 -18.75 10.14 4.95
C PRO A 36 -18.18 11.20 3.99
N GLN A 37 -17.05 10.90 3.35
CA GLN A 37 -16.48 11.78 2.35
C GLN A 37 -17.23 11.55 1.05
N THR A 38 -18.05 12.52 0.63
CA THR A 38 -18.58 12.52 -0.73
C THR A 38 -17.39 12.57 -1.70
N PRO A 39 -17.28 11.64 -2.66
CA PRO A 39 -16.16 11.64 -3.61
C PRO A 39 -16.10 13.00 -4.32
N ALA A 40 -14.92 13.60 -4.38
CA ALA A 40 -14.72 14.86 -5.09
C ALA A 40 -15.12 14.68 -6.56
N ALA A 41 -15.73 15.72 -7.14
CA ALA A 41 -16.07 15.73 -8.56
C ALA A 41 -14.81 15.48 -9.41
N ARG A 42 -14.92 14.58 -10.39
CA ARG A 42 -13.82 14.24 -11.29
C ARG A 42 -13.55 15.45 -12.22
N PRO A 43 -12.29 15.86 -12.46
CA PRO A 43 -11.95 16.92 -13.42
C PRO A 43 -12.43 16.60 -14.83
N GLU A 44 -12.78 17.62 -15.65
CA GLU A 44 -13.40 17.38 -16.97
C GLU A 44 -12.49 16.58 -17.91
N TRP A 45 -11.18 16.82 -17.90
CA TRP A 45 -10.23 16.07 -18.73
C TRP A 45 -10.11 14.57 -18.36
N ARG A 46 -10.65 14.15 -17.21
CA ARG A 46 -10.75 12.74 -16.79
C ARG A 46 -12.15 12.15 -16.97
N ASP A 47 -13.12 12.92 -17.46
CA ASP A 47 -14.47 12.42 -17.68
C ASP A 47 -14.48 11.39 -18.82
N THR A 48 -14.97 10.19 -18.50
CA THR A 48 -15.08 9.06 -19.43
C THR A 48 -16.48 8.46 -19.37
N ASP A 49 -17.46 9.16 -18.79
CA ASP A 49 -18.80 8.65 -18.54
C ASP A 49 -19.57 8.35 -19.84
N ALA A 50 -19.14 8.95 -20.97
CA ALA A 50 -19.66 8.65 -22.31
C ALA A 50 -19.03 7.41 -22.96
N TYR A 51 -18.13 6.67 -22.30
CA TYR A 51 -17.49 5.49 -22.86
C TYR A 51 -18.49 4.32 -23.00
N PRO A 52 -18.77 3.85 -24.23
CA PRO A 52 -19.91 2.95 -24.48
C PRO A 52 -19.66 1.49 -24.08
N PHE A 53 -18.42 1.11 -23.71
CA PHE A 53 -18.04 -0.29 -23.48
C PHE A 53 -17.42 -0.54 -22.09
N PRO A 54 -18.13 -0.27 -20.99
CA PRO A 54 -17.58 -0.36 -19.63
C PRO A 54 -16.98 -1.75 -19.33
N ALA A 55 -17.57 -2.83 -19.84
CA ALA A 55 -17.05 -4.19 -19.65
C ALA A 55 -15.64 -4.37 -20.27
N LEU A 56 -15.36 -3.77 -21.43
CA LEU A 56 -14.03 -3.84 -22.04
C LEU A 56 -12.99 -3.08 -21.21
N ALA A 57 -13.38 -1.94 -20.62
CA ALA A 57 -12.49 -1.20 -19.72
C ALA A 57 -12.11 -2.04 -18.49
N THR A 58 -13.06 -2.76 -17.90
CA THR A 58 -12.80 -3.70 -16.80
C THR A 58 -11.84 -4.79 -17.23
N THR A 59 -12.10 -5.49 -18.34
CA THR A 59 -11.21 -6.55 -18.83
C THR A 59 -9.79 -6.05 -19.10
N VAL A 60 -9.64 -4.86 -19.70
CA VAL A 60 -8.32 -4.27 -19.93
C VAL A 60 -7.62 -3.97 -18.61
N ALA A 61 -8.32 -3.40 -17.63
CA ALA A 61 -7.76 -3.14 -16.31
C ALA A 61 -7.33 -4.44 -15.62
N ASP A 62 -8.11 -5.52 -15.72
CA ASP A 62 -7.75 -6.82 -15.14
C ASP A 62 -6.50 -7.38 -15.81
N MET A 63 -6.42 -7.35 -17.15
CA MET A 63 -5.24 -7.81 -17.90
C MET A 63 -3.98 -6.99 -17.60
N GLN A 64 -4.11 -5.67 -17.40
CA GLN A 64 -3.00 -4.81 -17.02
C GLN A 64 -2.46 -5.11 -15.62
N ASN A 65 -3.32 -5.59 -14.72
CA ASN A 65 -2.97 -5.89 -13.34
C ASN A 65 -2.71 -7.38 -13.08
N LEU A 66 -2.95 -8.26 -14.05
CA LEU A 66 -2.89 -9.71 -13.91
C LEU A 66 -1.57 -10.21 -13.33
N ALA A 67 -0.44 -9.70 -13.82
CA ALA A 67 0.88 -10.11 -13.33
C ALA A 67 1.07 -9.79 -11.85
N HIS A 68 0.56 -8.65 -11.39
CA HIS A 68 0.61 -8.28 -9.97
C HIS A 68 -0.32 -9.17 -9.13
N ALA A 69 -1.53 -9.42 -9.62
CA ALA A 69 -2.47 -10.33 -8.96
C ALA A 69 -1.86 -11.74 -8.81
N MET A 70 -1.22 -12.28 -9.86
CA MET A 70 -0.53 -13.58 -9.80
C MET A 70 0.59 -13.60 -8.75
N GLN A 71 1.38 -12.54 -8.64
CA GLN A 71 2.42 -12.46 -7.61
C GLN A 71 1.83 -12.46 -6.19
N LEU A 72 0.73 -11.73 -5.98
CA LEU A 72 0.05 -11.72 -4.68
C LEU A 72 -0.58 -13.07 -4.34
N ARG A 73 -1.09 -13.81 -5.33
CA ARG A 73 -1.59 -15.18 -5.13
C ARG A 73 -0.50 -16.11 -4.57
N GLU A 74 0.74 -15.97 -5.04
CA GLU A 74 1.87 -16.74 -4.51
C GLU A 74 2.14 -16.42 -3.04
N PHE A 75 2.08 -15.14 -2.66
CA PHE A 75 2.22 -14.76 -1.25
C PHE A 75 1.08 -15.29 -0.39
N CYS A 76 -0.16 -15.24 -0.87
CA CYS A 76 -1.32 -15.81 -0.20
C CYS A 76 -1.22 -17.33 0.01
N ALA A 77 -0.61 -18.05 -0.93
CA ALA A 77 -0.45 -19.51 -0.86
C ALA A 77 0.72 -19.94 0.05
N ASN A 78 1.68 -19.04 0.31
CA ASN A 78 2.90 -19.37 1.01
C ASN A 78 2.81 -19.04 2.51
N ALA A 79 2.59 -20.06 3.34
CA ALA A 79 2.49 -19.94 4.80
C ALA A 79 3.76 -19.42 5.50
N ARG A 80 4.90 -19.28 4.80
CA ARG A 80 6.10 -18.64 5.35
C ARG A 80 6.05 -17.12 5.25
N VAL A 81 5.16 -16.57 4.43
CA VAL A 81 4.97 -15.13 4.29
C VAL A 81 4.03 -14.67 5.41
N PRO A 82 4.41 -13.67 6.22
CA PRO A 82 3.56 -13.19 7.30
C PRO A 82 2.25 -12.57 6.79
N ASP A 83 1.14 -12.83 7.50
CA ASP A 83 -0.19 -12.32 7.13
C ASP A 83 -0.22 -10.79 7.02
N ASP A 84 0.44 -10.09 7.92
CA ASP A 84 0.50 -8.62 7.91
C ASP A 84 1.13 -8.06 6.63
N PHE A 85 2.15 -8.76 6.10
CA PHE A 85 2.75 -8.39 4.83
C PHE A 85 1.76 -8.61 3.68
N VAL A 86 1.04 -9.73 3.67
CA VAL A 86 0.04 -10.01 2.63
C VAL A 86 -1.08 -8.96 2.68
N ARG A 87 -1.58 -8.62 3.87
CA ARG A 87 -2.61 -7.59 4.06
C ARG A 87 -2.17 -6.23 3.53
N GLU A 88 -0.97 -5.75 3.88
CA GLU A 88 -0.46 -4.46 3.38
C GLU A 88 -0.37 -4.44 1.85
N ARG A 89 0.03 -5.56 1.23
CA ARG A 89 0.15 -5.66 -0.22
C ARG A 89 -1.20 -5.68 -0.92
N LEU A 90 -2.17 -6.40 -0.36
CA LEU A 90 -3.54 -6.41 -0.84
C LEU A 90 -4.17 -5.01 -0.73
N ASP A 91 -3.99 -4.32 0.39
CA ASP A 91 -4.51 -2.95 0.58
C ASP A 91 -3.93 -1.98 -0.45
N ARG A 92 -2.61 -2.05 -0.69
CA ARG A 92 -1.96 -1.22 -1.72
C ARG A 92 -2.47 -1.57 -3.12
N PHE A 93 -2.63 -2.85 -3.42
CA PHE A 93 -3.15 -3.28 -4.72
C PHE A 93 -4.59 -2.81 -4.93
N GLY A 94 -5.45 -2.97 -3.92
CA GLY A 94 -6.82 -2.48 -3.94
C GLY A 94 -6.92 -0.97 -4.10
N ALA A 95 -6.03 -0.20 -3.47
CA ALA A 95 -5.97 1.25 -3.68
C ALA A 95 -5.57 1.63 -5.12
N MET A 96 -4.74 0.83 -5.79
CA MET A 96 -4.38 1.06 -7.20
C MET A 96 -5.51 0.67 -8.17
N THR A 97 -6.22 -0.42 -7.90
CA THR A 97 -7.28 -0.94 -8.78
C THR A 97 -8.66 -0.37 -8.47
N GLY A 98 -8.82 0.33 -7.35
CA GLY A 98 -10.10 0.83 -6.85
C GLY A 98 -11.03 -0.27 -6.33
N ARG A 99 -10.50 -1.47 -6.05
CA ARG A 99 -11.23 -2.64 -5.56
C ARG A 99 -10.81 -2.99 -4.15
N THR A 100 -11.69 -3.64 -3.38
CA THR A 100 -11.29 -4.28 -2.13
C THR A 100 -10.70 -5.64 -2.45
N GLU A 101 -9.40 -5.81 -2.22
CA GLU A 101 -8.68 -7.02 -2.58
C GLU A 101 -8.44 -7.95 -1.39
N THR A 102 -8.65 -9.24 -1.62
CA THR A 102 -8.41 -10.34 -0.70
C THR A 102 -7.72 -11.47 -1.45
N CYS A 103 -7.13 -12.44 -0.74
CA CYS A 103 -6.56 -13.61 -1.41
C CYS A 103 -7.55 -14.37 -2.30
N ALA A 104 -8.86 -14.28 -2.03
CA ALA A 104 -9.91 -14.90 -2.85
C ALA A 104 -10.22 -14.08 -4.12
N THR A 105 -10.41 -12.76 -4.00
CA THR A 105 -10.75 -11.88 -5.14
C THR A 105 -9.63 -11.80 -6.17
N LEU A 106 -8.39 -12.09 -5.74
CA LEU A 106 -7.28 -12.18 -6.67
C LEU A 106 -7.52 -13.23 -7.74
N LEU A 107 -8.32 -14.28 -7.51
CA LEU A 107 -8.62 -15.37 -8.46
C LEU A 107 -9.45 -14.93 -9.67
N ASP A 108 -10.11 -13.77 -9.57
CA ASP A 108 -11.00 -13.23 -10.60
C ASP A 108 -10.27 -12.39 -11.67
N TYR A 109 -8.96 -12.18 -11.50
CA TYR A 109 -8.07 -11.55 -12.48
C TYR A 109 -7.58 -12.56 -13.54
#